data_AF-A0A7K0HQS8-F1
#
_entry.id   AF-A0A7K0HQS8-F1
#
_cell.length_a   1.000
_cell.length_b   1.000
_cell.length_c   1.000
_cell.angle_alpha   90.00
_cell.angle_beta   90.00
_cell.angle_gamma   90.00
#
_symmetry.space_group_name_H-M   'P 1'
#
loop_
_entity.id
_entity.type
_entity.pdbx_description
1 polymer ?
#
loop_
_entity_poly.entity_id
_entity_poly.type
_entity_poly.pdbx_seq_one_letter_code
_entity_poly.pdbx_strand_id
1 'polypeptide(L)' 'MDQRIYLCLAHMSETGKEQMYIKEAFDTNWVVPLGPNVNGFEKDLEEFVGEGKHVVALS' A
#
# COMPACT_ATOMS: atom_id res chain seq x y z
N MET A 1 18.13 27.76 16.23
CA MET A 1 17.90 26.88 15.06
C MET A 1 16.50 26.32 15.25
N ASP A 2 15.53 26.76 14.46
CA ASP A 2 14.18 26.20 14.53
C ASP A 2 14.25 24.73 14.11
N GLN A 3 14.13 23.81 15.07
CA GLN A 3 13.91 22.41 14.75
C GLN A 3 12.54 22.29 14.12
N ARG A 4 12.52 21.96 12.82
CA ARG A 4 11.29 21.69 12.10
C ARG A 4 10.59 20.48 12.73
N ILE A 5 9.44 20.74 13.35
CA ILE A 5 8.57 19.69 13.89
C ILE A 5 7.75 19.15 12.73
N TYR A 6 7.94 17.88 12.41
CA TYR A 6 7.12 17.18 11.43
C TYR A 6 5.93 16.53 12.13
N LEU A 7 4.72 16.80 11.65
CA LEU A 7 3.49 16.28 12.25
C LEU A 7 3.09 14.90 11.71
N CYS A 8 3.37 14.65 10.42
CA CYS A 8 3.11 13.37 9.74
C CYS A 8 4.00 13.27 8.50
N LEU A 9 5.22 12.76 8.66
CA LEU A 9 6.00 12.28 7.52
C LEU A 9 5.54 10.87 7.17
N ALA A 10 5.59 10.53 5.88
CA ALA A 10 5.40 9.14 5.46
C ALA A 10 6.43 8.27 6.19
N HIS A 11 5.95 7.27 6.93
CA HIS A 11 6.78 6.29 7.60
C HIS A 11 6.76 5.01 6.79
N MET A 12 7.88 4.71 6.13
CA MET A 12 8.08 3.45 5.43
C MET A 12 8.40 2.35 6.43
N SER A 13 7.92 1.13 6.21
CA SER A 13 8.23 0.00 7.09
C SER A 13 9.74 -0.21 7.25
N GLU A 14 10.20 -0.40 8.50
CA GLU A 14 11.58 -0.82 8.79
C GLU A 14 11.94 -2.16 8.15
N THR A 15 10.92 -2.99 7.86
CA THR A 15 11.09 -4.29 7.17
C THR A 15 11.21 -4.17 5.66
N GLY A 16 11.03 -2.96 5.09
CA GLY A 16 11.19 -2.69 3.66
C GLY A 16 10.12 -3.30 2.75
N LYS A 17 8.96 -3.70 3.29
CA LYS A 17 7.87 -4.36 2.55
C LYS A 17 7.38 -3.54 1.35
N GLU A 18 7.30 -2.22 1.47
CA GLU A 18 6.88 -1.34 0.38
C GLU A 18 7.84 -1.43 -0.81
N GLN A 19 9.15 -1.49 -0.57
CA GLN A 19 10.14 -1.68 -1.64
C GLN A 19 10.02 -3.06 -2.28
N MET A 20 9.69 -4.08 -1.50
CA MET A 20 9.47 -5.44 -2.00
C MET A 20 8.30 -5.49 -2.98
N TYR A 21 7.15 -4.92 -2.64
CA TYR A 21 5.97 -4.89 -3.51
C TYR A 21 6.19 -4.07 -4.79
N ILE A 22 6.97 -2.98 -4.70
CA ILE A 22 7.39 -2.20 -5.87
C ILE A 22 8.27 -3.07 -6.78
N LYS A 23 9.29 -3.73 -6.21
CA LYS A 23 10.18 -4.60 -6.97
C LYS A 23 9.42 -5.73 -7.66
N GLU A 24 8.49 -6.38 -6.96
CA GLU A 24 7.63 -7.43 -7.50
C GLU A 24 6.80 -6.93 -8.69
N ALA A 25 6.22 -5.74 -8.60
CA ALA A 25 5.46 -5.15 -9.71
C ALA A 25 6.33 -4.93 -10.95
N PHE A 26 7.58 -4.50 -10.77
CA PHE A 26 8.53 -4.37 -11.89
C PHE A 26 8.97 -5.72 -12.44
N ASP A 27 9.33 -6.69 -11.56
CA ASP A 27 9.77 -8.03 -11.96
C ASP A 27 8.70 -8.79 -12.73
N THR A 28 7.42 -8.59 -12.38
CA THR A 28 6.26 -9.22 -13.04
C THR A 28 5.73 -8.42 -14.23
N ASN A 29 6.37 -7.29 -14.56
CA ASN A 29 5.94 -6.35 -15.59
C ASN A 29 4.49 -5.86 -15.41
N TRP A 30 4.05 -5.78 -14.16
CA TRP A 30 2.73 -5.36 -13.77
C TRP A 30 2.74 -3.91 -13.26
N VAL A 31 3.07 -2.98 -14.16
CA VAL A 31 3.20 -1.53 -13.86
C VAL A 31 1.96 -0.77 -14.36
N VAL A 32 0.80 -1.21 -13.88
CA VAL A 32 -0.53 -0.70 -14.29
C VAL A 32 -1.43 -0.50 -13.06
N PRO A 33 -2.47 0.37 -13.13
CA PRO A 33 -3.24 0.79 -11.96
C PRO A 33 -4.13 -0.28 -11.32
N LEU A 34 -4.30 -1.45 -11.94
CA LEU A 34 -5.08 -2.58 -11.42
C LEU A 34 -4.20 -3.80 -11.43
N GLY A 35 -4.14 -4.60 -10.35
CA GLY A 35 -3.18 -5.69 -10.28
C GLY A 35 -3.18 -6.53 -9.01
N PRO A 36 -2.24 -7.49 -8.90
CA PRO A 36 -2.10 -8.34 -7.71
C PRO A 36 -1.99 -7.54 -6.40
N ASN A 37 -1.18 -6.47 -6.40
CA ASN A 37 -1.04 -5.59 -5.23
C ASN A 37 -2.34 -4.87 -4.87
N VAL A 38 -3.15 -4.48 -5.86
CA VAL A 38 -4.44 -3.81 -5.65
C VAL A 38 -5.48 -4.80 -5.13
N ASN A 39 -5.59 -5.98 -5.73
CA ASN A 39 -6.49 -7.04 -5.28
C ASN A 39 -6.17 -7.47 -3.85
N GLY A 40 -4.87 -7.60 -3.53
CA GLY A 40 -4.41 -7.90 -2.18
C GLY A 40 -4.79 -6.79 -1.19
N PHE A 41 -4.54 -5.53 -1.56
CA PHE A 41 -4.91 -4.38 -0.73
C PHE A 41 -6.41 -4.29 -0.46
N GLU A 42 -7.26 -4.48 -1.48
CA GLU A 42 -8.71 -4.49 -1.33
C GLU A 42 -9.15 -5.58 -0.37
N LYS A 43 -8.67 -6.82 -0.56
CA LYS A 43 -9.01 -7.95 0.30
C LYS A 43 -8.54 -7.75 1.75
N ASP A 44 -7.29 -7.33 1.94
CA ASP A 44 -6.74 -7.08 3.27
C ASP A 44 -7.54 -5.98 4.00
N LEU A 45 -8.03 -4.98 3.25
CA LEU A 45 -8.84 -3.91 3.80
C LEU A 45 -10.29 -4.35 4.08
N GLU A 46 -10.88 -5.21 3.24
CA GLU A 46 -12.18 -5.86 3.53
C GLU A 46 -12.10 -6.65 4.83
N GLU A 47 -11.04 -7.45 5.01
CA GLU A 47 -10.81 -8.23 6.23
C GLU A 47 -10.58 -7.32 7.46
N PHE A 48 -9.81 -6.23 7.29
CA PHE A 48 -9.54 -5.28 8.37
C PHE A 48 -10.79 -4.51 8.82
N VAL A 49 -11.60 -4.02 7.88
CA VAL A 49 -12.82 -3.26 8.17
C VAL A 49 -13.93 -4.19 8.66
N GLY A 50 -13.99 -5.42 8.14
CA GLY A 50 -14.91 -6.47 8.57
C GLY A 50 -16.38 -6.22 8.22
N GLU A 51 -17.26 -6.91 8.94
CA GLU A 51 -18.74 -6.78 8.84
C GLU A 51 -19.33 -7.08 7.45
N GLY A 52 -18.61 -7.84 6.61
CA GLY A 52 -19.07 -8.16 5.26
C GLY A 52 -19.15 -6.95 4.33
N LYS A 53 -18.35 -5.91 4.61
CA LYS A 53 -18.22 -4.74 3.74
C LYS A 53 -17.32 -5.06 2.55
N HIS A 54 -17.64 -4.45 1.43
CA HIS A 54 -16.84 -4.54 0.21
C HIS A 54 -15.96 -3.31 0.03
N VAL A 55 -14.74 -3.52 -0.46
CA VAL A 55 -13.76 -2.46 -0.71
C VAL A 55 -13.38 -2.46 -2.18
N VAL A 56 -13.27 -1.27 -2.75
CA VAL A 56 -12.77 -1.06 -4.12
C VAL A 56 -11.76 0.09 -4.10
N ALA A 57 -10.59 -0.14 -4.66
CA ALA A 57 -9.58 0.88 -4.89
C ALA A 57 -9.89 1.65 -6.19
N LEU A 58 -9.82 2.97 -6.13
CA LEU A 58 -10.04 3.86 -7.27
C LEU A 58 -8.77 4.64 -7.56
N SER A 59 -8.51 4.86 -8.85
CA SER A 59 -7.37 5.64 -9.37
C SER A 59 -7.76 7.08 -9.70
#